data_AF-A0A838EVK3-F1
#
_entry.id   AF-A0A838EVK3-F1
#
_cell.length_a   1.000
_cell.length_b   1.000
_cell.length_c   1.000
_cell.angle_alpha   90.00
_cell.angle_beta   90.00
_cell.angle_gamma   90.00
#
_symmetry.space_group_name_H-M   'P 1'
#
loop_
_entity.id
_entity.type
_entity.pdbx_description
1 polymer ?
#
loop_
_entity_poly.entity_id
_entity_poly.type
_entity_poly.pdbx_seq_one_letter_code
_entity_poly.pdbx_strand_id
1 'polypeptide(L)'
;MKFLLLLLLSLISVKAYSYSNFIGHGYTSCLNCHFNPFGGGPLNDYGLVVSATAIGSTALYPKSWDEEKLAYMSGFLFRKPKQDWLRTQINYRGFKVVRNPGSSETEESQWINMQADARVILKFGENDKFISVFNYGYAPLPSEVPADTKASEWRSREHYVGYRFTPKFGLYAGLMDKVFGIKVIEHIAFARISPQVTQNDQVHGLTAHYLGDTWELGAQGFAGNMTQDADLRMKGASVMLEKTVYDIHRIGASVMSSENEYLKLLSYSAHARLNLKEGSAVLSELGQTNKKTENGSGDTTERFGLLQTYLRPWRGTYFLANIEYFNRDTSQDDYTVRWGPGVQYFLGQRIELRLDLYNTRSFAPKSSTRDSWMYLLQTHLWF
;
A
#
# COMPACT_ATOMS: atom_id res chain seq x y z
N MET A 1 44.34 -1.24 -18.53
CA MET A 1 43.41 -2.40 -18.61
C MET A 1 42.54 -2.58 -17.36
N LYS A 2 43.07 -2.79 -16.14
CA LYS A 2 42.22 -3.07 -14.95
C LYS A 2 41.15 -2.02 -14.61
N PHE A 3 41.39 -0.73 -14.86
CA PHE A 3 40.41 0.34 -14.61
C PHE A 3 39.24 0.40 -15.60
N LEU A 4 39.42 -0.09 -16.84
CA LEU A 4 38.40 0.00 -17.89
C LEU A 4 37.32 -1.08 -17.71
N LEU A 5 37.68 -2.23 -17.14
CA LEU A 5 36.75 -3.34 -16.84
C LEU A 5 35.78 -2.98 -15.70
N LEU A 6 36.26 -2.24 -14.69
CA LEU A 6 35.42 -1.69 -13.62
C LEU A 6 34.42 -0.65 -14.15
N LEU A 7 34.85 0.20 -15.07
CA LEU A 7 33.98 1.20 -15.72
C LEU A 7 32.91 0.54 -16.61
N LEU A 8 33.22 -0.57 -17.31
CA LEU A 8 32.23 -1.32 -18.09
C LEU A 8 31.27 -2.13 -17.22
N LEU A 9 31.71 -2.67 -16.08
CA LEU A 9 30.82 -3.41 -15.17
C LEU A 9 29.85 -2.49 -14.40
N SER A 10 30.19 -1.20 -14.21
CA SER A 10 29.24 -0.19 -13.71
C SER A 10 28.16 0.23 -14.71
N LEU A 11 28.20 -0.24 -15.97
CA LEU A 11 27.22 0.12 -17.01
C LEU A 11 26.04 -0.88 -17.15
N ILE A 12 25.94 -1.91 -16.30
CA ILE A 12 24.85 -2.89 -16.37
C ILE A 12 24.17 -3.07 -15.00
N SER A 13 23.42 -2.05 -14.57
CA SER A 13 22.36 -2.21 -13.57
C SER A 13 21.15 -1.35 -13.93
N VAL A 14 20.11 -1.98 -14.47
CA VAL A 14 18.86 -1.34 -14.91
C VAL A 14 17.64 -2.17 -14.51
N LYS A 15 17.25 -2.12 -13.23
CA LYS A 15 15.97 -2.66 -12.70
C LYS A 15 15.49 -1.86 -11.48
N ALA A 16 14.27 -1.31 -11.52
CA ALA A 16 13.55 -0.67 -10.40
C ALA A 16 12.01 -0.66 -10.64
N TYR A 17 11.20 -0.10 -9.71
CA TYR A 17 9.76 0.30 -9.85
C TYR A 17 8.62 -0.79 -9.73
N SER A 18 7.70 -0.87 -8.73
CA SER A 18 7.78 -1.06 -7.25
C SER A 18 6.39 -0.97 -6.49
N TYR A 19 5.56 -2.03 -6.41
CA TYR A 19 4.66 -2.30 -5.24
C TYR A 19 5.50 -3.04 -4.17
N SER A 20 5.00 -3.19 -2.93
CA SER A 20 5.73 -3.95 -1.89
C SER A 20 6.09 -5.37 -2.32
N ASN A 21 5.18 -6.08 -3.00
CA ASN A 21 5.45 -7.40 -3.60
C ASN A 21 6.34 -7.36 -4.86
N PHE A 22 6.34 -6.26 -5.60
CA PHE A 22 7.26 -6.09 -6.74
C PHE A 22 8.72 -5.85 -6.30
N ILE A 23 9.02 -5.83 -4.98
CA ILE A 23 10.38 -6.09 -4.48
C ILE A 23 10.99 -7.33 -5.14
N GLY A 24 10.18 -8.35 -5.48
CA GLY A 24 10.59 -9.57 -6.18
C GLY A 24 11.18 -9.38 -7.59
N HIS A 25 10.96 -8.21 -8.22
CA HIS A 25 11.61 -7.83 -9.48
C HIS A 25 12.93 -7.05 -9.28
N GLY A 26 13.33 -6.82 -8.02
CA GLY A 26 14.55 -6.12 -7.60
C GLY A 26 14.32 -4.71 -7.05
N TYR A 27 13.08 -4.37 -6.69
CA TYR A 27 12.64 -2.97 -6.63
C TYR A 27 12.56 -2.44 -5.20
N THR A 28 13.63 -1.76 -4.75
CA THR A 28 13.89 -1.52 -3.32
C THR A 28 13.20 -0.28 -2.72
N SER A 29 12.72 0.67 -3.54
CA SER A 29 11.98 1.88 -3.10
C SER A 29 10.68 2.04 -3.89
N CYS A 30 9.65 2.62 -3.26
CA CYS A 30 8.34 2.89 -3.87
C CYS A 30 8.30 4.16 -4.72
N LEU A 31 9.17 5.15 -4.44
CA LEU A 31 9.35 6.39 -5.23
C LEU A 31 9.65 6.10 -6.70
N ASN A 32 10.17 4.91 -6.97
CA ASN A 32 10.32 4.37 -8.30
C ASN A 32 8.94 4.35 -9.00
N CYS A 33 8.01 3.43 -8.75
CA CYS A 33 6.71 3.39 -9.46
C CYS A 33 5.83 4.63 -9.25
N HIS A 34 5.90 5.25 -8.08
CA HIS A 34 4.88 6.17 -7.59
C HIS A 34 5.38 7.59 -7.48
N PHE A 35 4.48 8.57 -7.66
CA PHE A 35 4.80 9.95 -7.30
C PHE A 35 4.98 10.11 -5.77
N ASN A 36 4.22 9.33 -4.98
CA ASN A 36 4.33 9.25 -3.53
C ASN A 36 5.54 8.38 -3.12
N PRO A 37 6.51 8.90 -2.36
CA PRO A 37 7.76 8.19 -2.06
C PRO A 37 7.56 6.88 -1.31
N PHE A 38 6.53 6.77 -0.48
CA PHE A 38 6.23 5.56 0.29
C PHE A 38 5.19 4.66 -0.39
N GLY A 39 4.96 4.87 -1.69
CA GLY A 39 4.00 4.11 -2.49
C GLY A 39 2.56 4.49 -2.20
N GLY A 40 1.62 3.81 -2.85
CA GLY A 40 0.25 4.33 -2.95
C GLY A 40 0.18 5.53 -3.90
N GLY A 41 -0.99 6.17 -3.98
CA GLY A 41 -1.18 7.28 -4.92
C GLY A 41 -1.00 6.89 -6.40
N PRO A 42 -0.81 7.86 -7.31
CA PRO A 42 -0.68 7.61 -8.74
C PRO A 42 0.68 7.03 -9.14
N LEU A 43 0.65 6.18 -10.18
CA LEU A 43 1.85 5.70 -10.87
C LEU A 43 2.44 6.82 -11.74
N ASN A 44 3.77 6.86 -11.83
CA ASN A 44 4.49 7.68 -12.81
C ASN A 44 4.71 6.92 -14.13
N ASP A 45 5.35 7.59 -15.08
CA ASP A 45 5.56 7.09 -16.46
C ASP A 45 6.21 5.71 -16.49
N TYR A 46 7.27 5.50 -15.71
CA TYR A 46 7.94 4.20 -15.67
C TYR A 46 7.08 3.17 -14.94
N GLY A 47 6.40 3.53 -13.85
CA GLY A 47 5.50 2.61 -13.15
C GLY A 47 4.37 2.07 -14.03
N LEU A 48 3.83 2.92 -14.91
CA LEU A 48 2.89 2.52 -15.97
C LEU A 48 3.54 1.56 -16.98
N VAL A 49 4.76 1.85 -17.44
CA VAL A 49 5.51 0.98 -18.36
C VAL A 49 5.76 -0.41 -17.76
N VAL A 50 6.24 -0.54 -16.52
CA VAL A 50 6.47 -1.85 -15.86
C VAL A 50 5.17 -2.63 -15.68
N SER A 51 4.09 -1.91 -15.35
CA SER A 51 2.75 -2.49 -15.25
C SER A 51 2.37 -3.22 -16.55
N ALA A 52 2.77 -2.67 -17.69
CA ALA A 52 2.58 -3.29 -19.01
C ALA A 52 3.62 -4.38 -19.34
N THR A 53 4.92 -4.12 -19.12
CA THR A 53 6.01 -4.93 -19.70
C THR A 53 6.57 -6.04 -18.79
N ALA A 54 6.42 -5.93 -17.48
CA ALA A 54 6.96 -6.92 -16.53
C ALA A 54 5.91 -7.59 -15.65
N ILE A 55 4.83 -6.87 -15.33
CA ILE A 55 3.79 -7.31 -14.39
C ILE A 55 2.61 -7.95 -15.13
N GLY A 56 1.94 -7.19 -16.00
CA GLY A 56 0.70 -7.61 -16.67
C GLY A 56 0.91 -8.76 -17.66
N SER A 57 -0.09 -9.65 -17.75
CA SER A 57 -0.17 -10.68 -18.79
C SER A 57 -0.26 -10.05 -20.18
N THR A 58 0.20 -10.77 -21.20
CA THR A 58 -0.01 -10.41 -22.61
C THR A 58 -1.22 -11.09 -23.23
N ALA A 59 -1.97 -11.89 -22.46
CA ALA A 59 -3.09 -12.71 -22.94
C ALA A 59 -4.23 -11.92 -23.63
N LEU A 60 -4.44 -10.65 -23.24
CA LEU A 60 -5.45 -9.76 -23.85
C LEU A 60 -4.91 -8.91 -25.02
N TYR A 61 -3.64 -9.06 -25.41
CA TYR A 61 -3.04 -8.27 -26.50
C TYR A 61 -2.70 -9.14 -27.72
N PRO A 62 -2.68 -8.56 -28.94
CA PRO A 62 -2.23 -9.27 -30.13
C PRO A 62 -0.80 -9.79 -29.95
N LYS A 63 -0.53 -11.04 -30.37
CA LYS A 63 0.82 -11.64 -30.31
C LYS A 63 1.90 -10.90 -31.11
N SER A 64 1.49 -9.97 -31.98
CA SER A 64 2.37 -9.08 -32.74
C SER A 64 2.80 -7.82 -31.97
N TRP A 65 2.29 -7.59 -30.76
CA TRP A 65 2.75 -6.50 -29.90
C TRP A 65 3.96 -6.95 -29.08
N ASP A 66 5.06 -6.24 -29.23
CA ASP A 66 6.26 -6.37 -28.41
C ASP A 66 6.19 -5.50 -27.15
N GLU A 67 7.24 -5.56 -26.31
CA GLU A 67 7.32 -4.76 -25.09
C GLU A 67 7.40 -3.25 -25.37
N GLU A 68 7.96 -2.83 -26.50
CA GLU A 68 8.00 -1.42 -26.89
C GLU A 68 6.59 -0.91 -27.19
N LYS A 69 5.79 -1.69 -27.93
CA LYS A 69 4.39 -1.38 -28.20
C LYS A 69 3.57 -1.36 -26.91
N LEU A 70 3.78 -2.31 -26.00
CA LEU A 70 3.13 -2.33 -24.70
C LEU A 70 3.49 -1.09 -23.86
N ALA A 71 4.78 -0.74 -23.78
CA ALA A 71 5.26 0.47 -23.11
C ALA A 71 4.66 1.75 -23.71
N TYR A 72 4.61 1.87 -25.04
CA TYR A 72 3.99 3.01 -25.72
C TYR A 72 2.50 3.16 -25.39
N MET A 73 1.79 2.04 -25.23
CA MET A 73 0.36 1.99 -24.92
C MET A 73 0.06 2.04 -23.41
N SER A 74 1.05 2.33 -22.54
CA SER A 74 0.91 2.31 -21.07
C SER A 74 0.38 3.59 -20.42
N GLY A 75 0.38 4.73 -21.12
CA GLY A 75 -0.20 5.98 -20.63
C GLY A 75 -1.73 6.07 -20.74
N PHE A 76 -2.31 7.19 -20.28
CA PHE A 76 -3.75 7.38 -20.12
C PHE A 76 -4.57 7.02 -21.37
N LEU A 77 -5.63 6.21 -21.19
CA LEU A 77 -6.49 5.70 -22.26
C LEU A 77 -5.72 5.07 -23.44
N PHE A 78 -4.74 4.23 -23.12
CA PHE A 78 -3.94 3.45 -24.09
C PHE A 78 -3.10 4.31 -25.04
N ARG A 79 -2.53 5.42 -24.55
CA ARG A 79 -1.75 6.37 -25.37
C ARG A 79 -0.50 6.83 -24.63
N LYS A 80 0.60 7.01 -25.36
CA LYS A 80 1.76 7.77 -24.87
C LYS A 80 1.31 9.21 -24.52
N PRO A 81 1.70 9.77 -23.36
CA PRO A 81 1.45 11.18 -23.05
C PRO A 81 1.98 12.10 -24.15
N LYS A 82 1.21 13.12 -24.55
CA LYS A 82 1.61 14.09 -25.58
C LYS A 82 2.42 15.26 -25.02
N GLN A 83 2.21 15.59 -23.75
CA GLN A 83 2.91 16.62 -23.00
C GLN A 83 3.65 15.95 -21.84
N ASP A 84 4.82 16.43 -21.45
CA ASP A 84 5.57 15.81 -20.34
C ASP A 84 5.13 16.29 -18.96
N TRP A 85 4.49 17.46 -18.87
CA TRP A 85 4.16 18.11 -17.59
C TRP A 85 2.81 17.70 -16.96
N LEU A 86 1.94 17.00 -17.71
CA LEU A 86 0.59 16.63 -17.27
C LEU A 86 0.39 15.12 -17.33
N ARG A 87 -0.11 14.53 -16.24
CA ARG A 87 -0.65 13.17 -16.24
C ARG A 87 -2.06 13.17 -15.66
N THR A 88 -2.87 12.24 -16.13
CA THR A 88 -4.22 11.97 -15.64
C THR A 88 -4.34 10.49 -15.35
N GLN A 89 -5.07 10.13 -14.30
CA GLN A 89 -5.35 8.74 -13.97
C GLN A 89 -6.81 8.58 -13.54
N ILE A 90 -7.45 7.47 -13.90
CA ILE A 90 -8.73 7.04 -13.31
C ILE A 90 -8.51 5.68 -12.65
N ASN A 91 -8.92 5.50 -11.40
CA ASN A 91 -8.82 4.20 -10.71
C ASN A 91 -10.19 3.77 -10.20
N TYR A 92 -10.55 2.50 -10.37
CA TYR A 92 -11.72 1.88 -9.74
C TYR A 92 -11.30 0.59 -9.04
N ARG A 93 -11.76 0.39 -7.80
CA ARG A 93 -11.60 -0.86 -7.06
C ARG A 93 -12.95 -1.29 -6.48
N GLY A 94 -13.47 -2.39 -6.99
CA GLY A 94 -14.64 -3.09 -6.48
C GLY A 94 -14.24 -4.37 -5.75
N PHE A 95 -15.05 -4.78 -4.78
CA PHE A 95 -14.70 -5.87 -3.88
C PHE A 95 -15.94 -6.61 -3.40
N LYS A 96 -16.01 -7.92 -3.61
CA LYS A 96 -17.00 -8.80 -2.97
C LYS A 96 -16.36 -9.44 -1.74
N VAL A 97 -16.96 -9.25 -0.57
CA VAL A 97 -16.68 -10.06 0.63
C VAL A 97 -17.82 -11.05 0.82
N VAL A 98 -17.48 -12.31 1.08
CA VAL A 98 -18.43 -13.31 1.57
C VAL A 98 -17.86 -13.94 2.84
N ARG A 99 -18.64 -13.89 3.93
CA ARG A 99 -18.31 -14.49 5.23
C ARG A 99 -19.12 -15.76 5.42
N ASN A 100 -18.54 -16.74 6.11
CA ASN A 100 -19.07 -18.07 6.40
C ASN A 100 -19.78 -18.74 5.20
N PRO A 101 -19.13 -18.82 4.01
CA PRO A 101 -19.76 -19.34 2.80
C PRO A 101 -20.26 -20.79 2.99
N GLY A 102 -21.48 -21.06 2.54
CA GLY A 102 -22.19 -22.33 2.73
C GLY A 102 -22.93 -22.47 4.07
N SER A 103 -22.91 -21.46 4.94
CA SER A 103 -23.69 -21.44 6.18
C SER A 103 -25.12 -20.97 5.92
N SER A 104 -26.12 -21.80 6.26
CA SER A 104 -27.54 -21.44 6.17
C SER A 104 -27.99 -20.36 7.16
N GLU A 105 -27.18 -20.08 8.20
CA GLU A 105 -27.52 -19.18 9.30
C GLU A 105 -26.65 -17.92 9.34
N THR A 106 -25.41 -17.99 8.82
CA THR A 106 -24.38 -16.96 9.03
C THR A 106 -23.61 -16.58 7.77
N GLU A 107 -24.06 -16.99 6.58
CA GLU A 107 -23.49 -16.49 5.33
C GLU A 107 -23.88 -15.02 5.12
N GLU A 108 -22.88 -14.16 4.96
CA GLU A 108 -23.07 -12.76 4.59
C GLU A 108 -22.33 -12.48 3.28
N SER A 109 -22.98 -11.83 2.32
CA SER A 109 -22.36 -11.44 1.05
C SER A 109 -22.59 -9.96 0.76
N GLN A 110 -21.52 -9.19 0.65
CA GLN A 110 -21.56 -7.75 0.39
C GLN A 110 -20.66 -7.36 -0.80
N TRP A 111 -21.14 -6.47 -1.65
CA TRP A 111 -20.30 -5.74 -2.61
C TRP A 111 -19.93 -4.38 -2.04
N ILE A 112 -18.64 -4.03 -2.14
CA ILE A 112 -18.07 -2.78 -1.64
C ILE A 112 -17.34 -2.10 -2.80
N ASN A 113 -17.76 -0.88 -3.14
CA ASN A 113 -17.00 -0.01 -4.00
C ASN A 113 -15.91 0.65 -3.14
N MET A 114 -14.68 0.13 -3.15
CA MET A 114 -13.63 0.60 -2.24
C MET A 114 -13.03 1.94 -2.67
N GLN A 115 -13.03 2.22 -3.97
CA GLN A 115 -12.37 3.37 -4.58
C GLN A 115 -12.96 3.65 -5.96
N ALA A 116 -13.26 4.91 -6.26
CA ALA A 116 -13.53 5.39 -7.61
C ALA A 116 -12.94 6.80 -7.75
N ASP A 117 -11.73 6.89 -8.27
CA ASP A 117 -10.85 8.06 -8.22
C ASP A 117 -10.61 8.66 -9.60
N ALA A 118 -10.73 9.97 -9.73
CA ALA A 118 -10.04 10.75 -10.74
C ALA A 118 -8.78 11.40 -10.13
N ARG A 119 -7.70 11.48 -10.91
CA ARG A 119 -6.43 12.10 -10.49
C ARG A 119 -5.81 12.94 -11.59
N VAL A 120 -5.24 14.07 -11.20
CA VAL A 120 -4.43 14.96 -12.04
C VAL A 120 -3.07 15.12 -11.38
N ILE A 121 -2.00 14.98 -12.15
CA ILE A 121 -0.63 15.17 -11.71
C ILE A 121 0.04 16.19 -12.62
N LEU A 122 0.59 17.23 -12.01
CA LEU A 122 1.43 18.22 -12.66
C LEU A 122 2.88 17.95 -12.28
N LYS A 123 3.81 17.99 -13.24
CA LYS A 123 5.24 17.80 -12.98
C LYS A 123 6.10 18.76 -13.82
N PHE A 124 7.09 19.38 -13.19
CA PHE A 124 7.92 20.42 -13.81
C PHE A 124 9.39 20.34 -13.37
N GLY A 125 10.28 20.83 -14.22
CA GLY A 125 11.73 20.77 -14.01
C GLY A 125 12.32 19.39 -14.30
N GLU A 126 13.65 19.33 -14.40
CA GLU A 126 14.38 18.09 -14.65
C GLU A 126 14.13 17.05 -13.56
N ASN A 127 13.99 15.77 -13.94
CA ASN A 127 13.75 14.65 -13.04
C ASN A 127 12.49 14.79 -12.14
N ASP A 128 11.43 15.42 -12.68
CA ASP A 128 10.18 15.73 -11.97
C ASP A 128 10.44 16.51 -10.66
N LYS A 129 11.26 17.57 -10.74
CA LYS A 129 11.72 18.38 -9.59
C LYS A 129 10.57 18.94 -8.75
N PHE A 130 9.54 19.45 -9.41
CA PHE A 130 8.30 19.93 -8.80
C PHE A 130 7.16 19.02 -9.21
N ILE A 131 6.37 18.57 -8.25
CA ILE A 131 5.20 17.70 -8.48
C ILE A 131 4.00 18.29 -7.74
N SER A 132 2.82 18.21 -8.34
CA SER A 132 1.55 18.42 -7.64
C SER A 132 0.60 17.29 -8.00
N VAL A 133 0.07 16.58 -7.00
CA VAL A 133 -0.94 15.54 -7.16
C VAL A 133 -2.26 16.06 -6.60
N PHE A 134 -3.34 15.84 -7.35
CA PHE A 134 -4.72 16.11 -6.94
C PHE A 134 -5.57 14.88 -7.20
N ASN A 135 -6.29 14.41 -6.18
CA ASN A 135 -7.32 13.38 -6.31
C ASN A 135 -8.69 13.89 -5.86
N TYR A 136 -9.73 13.46 -6.57
CA TYR A 136 -11.12 13.50 -6.14
C TYR A 136 -11.73 12.12 -6.41
N GLY A 137 -12.44 11.55 -5.44
CA GLY A 137 -12.98 10.21 -5.60
C GLY A 137 -13.96 9.76 -4.52
N TYR A 138 -14.50 8.57 -4.74
CA TYR A 138 -15.42 7.90 -3.84
C TYR A 138 -14.66 7.15 -2.72
N ALA A 139 -15.16 7.30 -1.50
CA ALA A 139 -14.82 6.50 -0.34
C ALA A 139 -16.12 6.17 0.41
N PRO A 140 -16.47 4.87 0.57
CA PRO A 140 -17.74 4.49 1.18
C PRO A 140 -17.78 4.91 2.66
N LEU A 141 -18.98 5.24 3.15
CA LEU A 141 -19.21 5.40 4.59
C LEU A 141 -19.09 4.04 5.30
N PRO A 142 -18.60 4.00 6.55
CA PRO A 142 -18.63 2.80 7.39
C PRO A 142 -20.06 2.28 7.60
N SER A 143 -20.23 0.97 7.74
CA SER A 143 -21.53 0.30 7.97
C SER A 143 -22.22 0.73 9.26
N GLU A 144 -21.46 1.27 10.21
CA GLU A 144 -21.91 1.73 11.52
C GLU A 144 -22.50 3.15 11.47
N VAL A 145 -22.31 3.88 10.35
CA VAL A 145 -22.88 5.21 10.15
C VAL A 145 -24.35 5.08 9.74
N PRO A 146 -25.31 5.73 10.44
CA PRO A 146 -26.73 5.68 10.10
C PRO A 146 -27.01 6.07 8.63
N ALA A 147 -27.90 5.34 7.97
CA ALA A 147 -28.17 5.51 6.53
C ALA A 147 -28.76 6.88 6.13
N ASP A 148 -29.27 7.65 7.10
CA ASP A 148 -29.75 9.02 6.95
C ASP A 148 -28.65 10.09 7.12
N THR A 149 -27.42 9.69 7.45
CA THR A 149 -26.28 10.59 7.62
C THR A 149 -25.93 11.27 6.30
N LYS A 150 -26.06 12.60 6.25
CA LYS A 150 -25.79 13.44 5.06
C LYS A 150 -24.30 13.68 4.78
N ALA A 151 -23.43 12.74 5.16
CA ALA A 151 -21.99 12.83 4.92
C ALA A 151 -21.68 12.52 3.44
N SER A 152 -20.74 13.26 2.84
CA SER A 152 -20.33 13.03 1.46
C SER A 152 -19.39 11.82 1.37
N GLU A 153 -19.78 10.81 0.60
CA GLU A 153 -18.89 9.73 0.15
C GLU A 153 -17.83 10.21 -0.86
N TRP A 154 -18.01 11.40 -1.44
CA TRP A 154 -17.07 12.00 -2.38
C TRP A 154 -16.14 12.96 -1.65
N ARG A 155 -14.83 12.69 -1.72
CA ARG A 155 -13.79 13.51 -1.09
C ARG A 155 -12.44 13.36 -1.78
N SER A 156 -11.50 14.24 -1.44
CA SER A 156 -10.09 14.00 -1.79
C SER A 156 -9.50 12.95 -0.85
N ARG A 157 -8.79 11.96 -1.40
CA ARG A 157 -8.05 10.95 -0.63
C ARG A 157 -6.54 11.21 -0.62
N GLU A 158 -6.04 11.95 -1.60
CA GLU A 158 -4.62 12.34 -1.70
C GLU A 158 -4.51 13.68 -2.45
N HIS A 159 -3.85 14.68 -1.87
CA HIS A 159 -3.45 15.87 -2.62
C HIS A 159 -2.22 16.50 -1.97
N TYR A 160 -1.17 16.75 -2.73
CA TYR A 160 0.05 17.33 -2.20
C TYR A 160 0.87 18.04 -3.27
N VAL A 161 1.71 18.95 -2.82
CA VAL A 161 2.83 19.50 -3.61
C VAL A 161 4.13 18.87 -3.12
N GLY A 162 5.05 18.60 -4.04
CA GLY A 162 6.34 17.97 -3.78
C GLY A 162 7.47 18.76 -4.44
N TYR A 163 8.59 18.89 -3.73
CA TYR A 163 9.81 19.50 -4.22
C TYR A 163 11.01 18.58 -3.94
N ARG A 164 11.60 18.06 -5.01
CA ARG A 164 12.78 17.19 -4.98
C ARG A 164 14.03 18.03 -5.20
N PHE A 165 14.72 18.37 -4.12
CA PHE A 165 15.95 19.18 -4.15
C PHE A 165 17.05 18.48 -4.97
N THR A 166 17.11 17.15 -4.84
CA THR A 166 17.95 16.24 -5.62
C THR A 166 17.15 14.96 -5.91
N PRO A 167 17.62 14.07 -6.81
CA PRO A 167 17.00 12.74 -6.97
C PRO A 167 16.98 11.89 -5.69
N LYS A 168 17.81 12.22 -4.69
CA LYS A 168 17.91 11.52 -3.41
C LYS A 168 17.14 12.18 -2.25
N PHE A 169 16.62 13.39 -2.41
CA PHE A 169 15.95 14.11 -1.30
C PHE A 169 14.79 14.97 -1.76
N GLY A 170 13.63 14.80 -1.13
CA GLY A 170 12.44 15.59 -1.40
C GLY A 170 11.60 15.91 -0.15
N LEU A 171 10.92 17.05 -0.21
CA LEU A 171 9.88 17.45 0.74
C LEU A 171 8.52 17.45 0.03
N TYR A 172 7.47 17.03 0.75
CA TYR A 172 6.11 16.94 0.24
C TYR A 172 5.14 17.51 1.29
N ALA A 173 4.17 18.32 0.87
CA ALA A 173 3.21 18.96 1.77
C ALA A 173 1.78 18.79 1.25
N GLY A 174 0.88 18.28 2.10
CA GLY A 174 -0.52 18.04 1.77
C GLY A 174 -1.11 16.80 2.44
N LEU A 175 -2.26 16.34 1.96
CA LEU A 175 -2.93 15.10 2.35
C LEU A 175 -2.23 13.88 1.72
N MET A 176 -1.58 13.07 2.54
CA MET A 176 -0.83 11.87 2.15
C MET A 176 -1.07 10.72 3.15
N ASP A 177 -0.80 9.48 2.73
CA ASP A 177 -0.68 8.35 3.67
C ASP A 177 0.36 8.63 4.77
N LYS A 178 0.19 8.01 5.94
CA LYS A 178 1.17 8.06 7.04
C LYS A 178 2.45 7.29 6.68
N VAL A 179 3.61 7.75 7.15
CA VAL A 179 4.92 7.10 6.91
C VAL A 179 5.19 6.03 7.98
N PHE A 180 4.55 4.86 7.84
CA PHE A 180 4.67 3.76 8.80
C PHE A 180 4.38 2.40 8.15
N GLY A 181 5.21 1.40 8.45
CA GLY A 181 5.00 -0.02 8.13
C GLY A 181 5.11 -0.38 6.64
N ILE A 182 4.84 -1.64 6.31
CA ILE A 182 4.75 -2.10 4.92
C ILE A 182 3.34 -1.80 4.38
N LYS A 183 3.27 -1.04 3.29
CA LYS A 183 2.02 -0.94 2.52
C LYS A 183 1.73 -2.26 1.81
N VAL A 184 0.73 -2.99 2.30
CA VAL A 184 0.15 -4.17 1.63
C VAL A 184 -1.19 -3.85 0.98
N ILE A 185 -1.53 -4.60 -0.07
CA ILE A 185 -2.80 -4.46 -0.79
C ILE A 185 -3.96 -4.84 0.12
N GLU A 186 -3.74 -5.71 1.10
CA GLU A 186 -4.77 -6.16 2.01
C GLU A 186 -5.29 -5.02 2.89
N HIS A 187 -6.60 -4.82 2.89
CA HIS A 187 -7.24 -3.67 3.54
C HIS A 187 -7.69 -3.98 4.96
N ILE A 188 -8.00 -5.25 5.24
CA ILE A 188 -8.37 -5.76 6.57
C ILE A 188 -7.16 -6.20 7.39
N ALA A 189 -5.94 -5.95 6.92
CA ALA A 189 -4.70 -6.43 7.53
C ALA A 189 -4.51 -5.88 8.96
N PHE A 190 -4.18 -6.74 9.93
CA PHE A 190 -4.03 -6.30 11.32
C PHE A 190 -2.88 -5.31 11.51
N ALA A 191 -1.81 -5.46 10.73
CA ALA A 191 -0.69 -4.52 10.63
C ALA A 191 -1.10 -3.11 10.13
N ARG A 192 -2.29 -2.96 9.53
CA ARG A 192 -2.84 -1.67 9.11
C ARG A 192 -3.91 -1.14 10.04
N ILE A 193 -4.76 -2.01 10.57
CA ILE A 193 -5.85 -1.63 11.47
C ILE A 193 -5.30 -1.14 12.82
N SER A 194 -4.37 -1.88 13.43
CA SER A 194 -3.86 -1.56 14.77
C SER A 194 -3.25 -0.14 14.87
N PRO A 195 -2.28 0.24 14.01
CA PRO A 195 -1.67 1.58 14.02
C PRO A 195 -2.47 2.66 13.25
N GLN A 196 -3.68 2.35 12.74
CA GLN A 196 -4.49 3.25 11.90
C GLN A 196 -3.74 3.77 10.64
N VAL A 197 -3.32 2.83 9.77
CA VAL A 197 -2.75 3.10 8.44
C VAL A 197 -3.55 2.38 7.32
N THR A 198 -4.86 2.36 7.50
CA THR A 198 -5.82 1.82 6.53
C THR A 198 -5.98 2.77 5.33
N GLN A 199 -6.81 2.38 4.36
CA GLN A 199 -6.96 3.09 3.07
C GLN A 199 -7.57 4.50 3.13
N ASN A 200 -8.00 4.94 4.31
CA ASN A 200 -8.74 6.19 4.55
C ASN A 200 -8.10 7.06 5.64
N ASP A 201 -6.95 6.63 6.19
CA ASP A 201 -6.25 7.28 7.33
C ASP A 201 -5.20 8.30 6.87
N GLN A 202 -5.37 8.89 5.68
CA GLN A 202 -4.48 9.94 5.18
C GLN A 202 -4.54 11.19 6.05
N VAL A 203 -3.40 11.86 6.19
CA VAL A 203 -3.21 13.03 7.06
C VAL A 203 -2.63 14.20 6.28
N HIS A 204 -3.01 15.42 6.66
CA HIS A 204 -2.40 16.63 6.14
C HIS A 204 -1.11 16.89 6.93
N GLY A 205 0.02 16.98 6.24
CA GLY A 205 1.32 17.14 6.89
C GLY A 205 2.46 17.53 5.96
N LEU A 206 3.65 17.55 6.52
CA LEU A 206 4.92 17.72 5.83
C LEU A 206 5.70 16.40 5.92
N THR A 207 6.03 15.82 4.78
CA THR A 207 6.82 14.59 4.63
C THR A 207 8.19 14.92 4.06
N ALA A 208 9.26 14.49 4.73
CA ALA A 208 10.61 14.44 4.21
C ALA A 208 10.96 13.02 3.79
N HIS A 209 11.59 12.87 2.62
CA HIS A 209 12.07 11.59 2.10
C HIS A 209 13.52 11.71 1.67
N TYR A 210 14.31 10.71 2.06
CA TYR A 210 15.68 10.52 1.61
C TYR A 210 15.86 9.10 1.04
N LEU A 211 16.37 9.01 -0.18
CA LEU A 211 16.70 7.77 -0.88
C LEU A 211 18.19 7.75 -1.20
N GLY A 212 18.97 7.17 -0.31
CA GLY A 212 20.36 6.80 -0.53
C GLY A 212 20.50 5.45 -1.23
N ASP A 213 21.73 5.08 -1.58
CA ASP A 213 21.99 3.88 -2.39
C ASP A 213 21.67 2.57 -1.63
N THR A 214 21.86 2.58 -0.30
CA THR A 214 21.58 1.44 0.59
C THR A 214 20.59 1.76 1.71
N TRP A 215 20.09 3.00 1.80
CA TRP A 215 19.20 3.45 2.87
C TRP A 215 18.04 4.28 2.33
N GLU A 216 16.85 4.05 2.87
CA GLU A 216 15.66 4.85 2.60
C GLU A 216 15.09 5.32 3.94
N LEU A 217 14.88 6.63 4.06
CA LEU A 217 14.39 7.28 5.28
C LEU A 217 13.18 8.13 4.94
N GLY A 218 12.15 8.01 5.77
CA GLY A 218 10.99 8.87 5.79
C GLY A 218 10.78 9.48 7.16
N ALA A 219 10.42 10.76 7.19
CA ALA A 219 9.93 11.43 8.39
C ALA A 219 8.72 12.29 8.00
N GLN A 220 7.69 12.30 8.83
CA GLN A 220 6.47 13.06 8.57
C GLN A 220 5.94 13.67 9.85
N GLY A 221 5.63 14.97 9.84
CA GLY A 221 4.85 15.65 10.87
C GLY A 221 3.48 16.01 10.30
N PHE A 222 2.39 15.73 11.04
CA PHE A 222 1.03 15.84 10.52
C PHE A 222 0.02 16.42 11.51
N ALA A 223 -0.96 17.15 11.00
CA ALA A 223 -2.05 17.80 11.74
C ALA A 223 -3.36 16.99 11.73
N GLY A 224 -3.31 15.72 11.32
CA GLY A 224 -4.48 14.86 11.10
C GLY A 224 -5.19 15.15 9.77
N ASN A 225 -6.36 14.55 9.57
CA ASN A 225 -7.14 14.81 8.35
C ASN A 225 -8.05 16.04 8.55
N MET A 226 -7.79 17.13 7.82
CA MET A 226 -8.57 18.37 7.94
C MET A 226 -10.04 18.22 7.53
N THR A 227 -10.45 17.10 6.90
CA THR A 227 -11.87 16.79 6.64
C THR A 227 -12.60 16.13 7.82
N GLN A 228 -11.90 15.79 8.91
CA GLN A 228 -12.49 15.28 10.15
C GLN A 228 -12.76 16.45 11.13
N ASP A 229 -13.55 16.22 12.17
CA ASP A 229 -13.75 17.17 13.26
C ASP A 229 -12.46 17.35 14.11
N ALA A 230 -12.31 18.53 14.73
CA ALA A 230 -11.02 19.01 15.23
C ALA A 230 -10.48 18.24 16.46
N ASP A 231 -11.41 17.71 17.24
CA ASP A 231 -11.30 16.81 18.39
C ASP A 231 -10.92 15.38 18.00
N LEU A 232 -11.43 14.91 16.84
CA LEU A 232 -11.16 13.58 16.29
C LEU A 232 -9.86 13.50 15.46
N ARG A 233 -9.31 14.63 15.01
CA ARG A 233 -8.08 14.70 14.19
C ARG A 233 -6.85 14.15 14.92
N MET A 234 -6.38 12.98 14.49
CA MET A 234 -5.11 12.38 14.92
C MET A 234 -3.91 13.19 14.42
N LYS A 235 -3.39 14.10 15.24
CA LYS A 235 -2.17 14.89 15.02
C LYS A 235 -0.96 14.06 15.47
N GLY A 236 0.23 14.30 14.93
CA GLY A 236 1.40 13.52 15.34
C GLY A 236 2.60 13.57 14.41
N ALA A 237 3.47 12.57 14.55
CA ALA A 237 4.65 12.37 13.72
C ALA A 237 4.98 10.88 13.53
N SER A 238 5.59 10.55 12.40
CA SER A 238 6.07 9.21 12.09
C SER A 238 7.44 9.23 11.40
N VAL A 239 8.21 8.16 11.61
CA VAL A 239 9.52 7.93 11.00
C VAL A 239 9.61 6.47 10.56
N MET A 240 10.10 6.24 9.35
CA MET A 240 10.43 4.90 8.84
C MET A 240 11.87 4.90 8.29
N LEU A 241 12.64 3.89 8.65
CA LEU A 241 14.00 3.67 8.14
C LEU A 241 14.11 2.26 7.55
N GLU A 242 14.64 2.14 6.34
CA GLU A 242 14.89 0.87 5.67
C GLU A 242 16.30 0.78 5.10
N LYS A 243 16.94 -0.38 5.27
CA LYS A 243 18.27 -0.70 4.74
C LYS A 243 18.18 -1.76 3.65
N THR A 244 18.87 -1.54 2.53
CA THR A 244 19.14 -2.59 1.54
C THR A 244 20.22 -3.52 2.08
N VAL A 245 19.97 -4.83 2.02
CA VAL A 245 20.91 -5.89 2.37
C VAL A 245 20.98 -6.87 1.19
N TYR A 246 22.19 -7.32 0.84
CA TYR A 246 22.43 -8.15 -0.34
C TYR A 246 21.82 -7.57 -1.63
N ASP A 247 21.89 -6.24 -1.80
CA ASP A 247 21.44 -5.43 -2.94
C ASP A 247 19.93 -5.45 -3.30
N ILE A 248 19.18 -6.48 -2.89
CA ILE A 248 17.77 -6.71 -3.31
C ILE A 248 16.79 -6.97 -2.16
N HIS A 249 17.25 -7.09 -0.91
CA HIS A 249 16.37 -7.25 0.25
C HIS A 249 16.31 -5.95 1.05
N ARG A 250 15.14 -5.59 1.57
CA ARG A 250 15.00 -4.49 2.53
C ARG A 250 14.67 -5.05 3.91
N ILE A 251 15.31 -4.51 4.93
CA ILE A 251 14.89 -4.63 6.33
C ILE A 251 14.67 -3.23 6.90
N GLY A 252 13.72 -3.04 7.80
CA GLY A 252 13.38 -1.72 8.29
C GLY A 252 12.66 -1.73 9.63
N ALA A 253 12.45 -0.52 10.13
CA ALA A 253 11.65 -0.25 11.31
C ALA A 253 10.88 1.06 11.14
N SER A 254 9.73 1.13 11.80
CA SER A 254 8.85 2.31 11.83
C SER A 254 8.50 2.67 13.26
N VAL A 255 8.34 3.97 13.52
CA VAL A 255 7.75 4.49 14.77
C VAL A 255 6.78 5.62 14.42
N MET A 256 5.64 5.65 15.12
CA MET A 256 4.63 6.68 14.94
C MET A 256 3.99 7.01 16.28
N SER A 257 3.93 8.30 16.61
CA SER A 257 3.12 8.83 17.69
C SER A 257 1.99 9.66 17.09
N SER A 258 0.76 9.43 17.52
CA SER A 258 -0.38 10.25 17.10
C SER A 258 -1.45 10.33 18.17
N GLU A 259 -2.06 11.50 18.34
CA GLU A 259 -3.08 11.77 19.35
C GLU A 259 -4.19 12.68 18.85
N ASN A 260 -5.37 12.52 19.44
CA ASN A 260 -6.49 13.43 19.38
C ASN A 260 -7.02 13.70 20.82
N GLU A 261 -8.20 14.27 21.00
CA GLU A 261 -8.70 14.59 22.36
C GLU A 261 -8.97 13.33 23.20
N TYR A 262 -9.39 12.22 22.56
CA TYR A 262 -9.86 11.02 23.25
C TYR A 262 -8.85 9.86 23.29
N LEU A 263 -7.90 9.85 22.35
CA LEU A 263 -7.04 8.70 22.05
C LEU A 263 -5.60 9.13 21.77
N LYS A 264 -4.65 8.46 22.41
CA LYS A 264 -3.21 8.54 22.11
C LYS A 264 -2.70 7.18 21.65
N LEU A 265 -1.95 7.17 20.56
CA LEU A 265 -1.33 6.00 19.95
C LEU A 265 0.18 6.17 19.91
N LEU A 266 0.91 5.15 20.37
CA LEU A 266 2.33 4.97 20.08
C LEU A 266 2.50 3.61 19.41
N SER A 267 2.79 3.64 18.11
CA SER A 267 2.99 2.44 17.27
C SER A 267 4.46 2.29 16.91
N TYR A 268 4.94 1.05 16.88
CA TYR A 268 6.25 0.71 16.33
C TYR A 268 6.21 -0.67 15.66
N SER A 269 6.94 -0.81 14.56
CA SER A 269 7.08 -2.07 13.85
C SER A 269 8.50 -2.29 13.34
N ALA A 270 8.85 -3.57 13.14
CA ALA A 270 10.04 -4.01 12.45
C ALA A 270 9.62 -4.93 11.30
N HIS A 271 10.23 -4.76 10.13
CA HIS A 271 9.70 -5.33 8.90
C HIS A 271 10.79 -5.71 7.90
N ALA A 272 10.45 -6.62 6.97
CA ALA A 272 11.33 -7.07 5.91
C ALA A 272 10.58 -7.24 4.59
N ARG A 273 11.26 -6.89 3.48
CA ARG A 273 10.81 -7.08 2.10
C ARG A 273 11.89 -7.87 1.38
N LEU A 274 11.73 -9.18 1.33
CA LEU A 274 12.68 -10.13 0.77
C LEU A 274 12.30 -10.47 -0.67
N ASN A 275 13.30 -10.63 -1.53
CA ASN A 275 13.17 -10.97 -2.94
C ASN A 275 13.51 -12.45 -3.12
N LEU A 276 12.64 -13.23 -3.78
CA LEU A 276 12.82 -14.66 -4.05
C LEU A 276 13.10 -14.97 -5.53
N LYS A 277 13.57 -13.98 -6.30
CA LYS A 277 13.81 -13.99 -7.75
C LYS A 277 12.51 -13.95 -8.59
N GLU A 278 12.65 -13.51 -9.85
CA GLU A 278 11.63 -13.63 -10.91
C GLU A 278 10.24 -13.04 -10.56
N GLY A 279 10.19 -11.99 -9.75
CA GLY A 279 8.93 -11.36 -9.33
C GLY A 279 8.32 -11.94 -8.06
N SER A 280 8.93 -12.97 -7.48
CA SER A 280 8.51 -13.59 -6.23
C SER A 280 9.12 -12.87 -5.02
N ALA A 281 8.39 -12.80 -3.91
CA ALA A 281 8.77 -12.03 -2.72
C ALA A 281 8.21 -12.64 -1.43
N VAL A 282 8.81 -12.25 -0.30
CA VAL A 282 8.25 -12.44 1.04
C VAL A 282 8.27 -11.10 1.76
N LEU A 283 7.12 -10.70 2.28
CA LEU A 283 6.97 -9.54 3.15
C LEU A 283 6.71 -10.05 4.56
N SER A 284 7.36 -9.47 5.55
CA SER A 284 7.00 -9.70 6.96
C SER A 284 7.03 -8.40 7.75
N GLU A 285 6.12 -8.28 8.71
CA GLU A 285 6.06 -7.16 9.63
C GLU A 285 5.58 -7.64 11.00
N LEU A 286 6.24 -7.20 12.06
CA LEU A 286 5.86 -7.43 13.44
C LEU A 286 5.82 -6.07 14.14
N GLY A 287 4.77 -5.80 14.91
CA GLY A 287 4.64 -4.51 15.59
C GLY A 287 3.73 -4.52 16.81
N GLN A 288 3.75 -3.40 17.52
CA GLN A 288 2.94 -3.15 18.70
C GLN A 288 2.39 -1.72 18.64
N THR A 289 1.13 -1.55 19.07
CA THR A 289 0.47 -0.27 19.22
C THR A 289 -0.02 -0.13 20.66
N ASN A 290 0.57 0.82 21.39
CA ASN A 290 0.09 1.18 22.73
C ASN A 290 -1.02 2.21 22.56
N LYS A 291 -2.24 1.88 23.01
CA LYS A 291 -3.42 2.75 22.97
C LYS A 291 -3.68 3.29 24.36
N LYS A 292 -3.86 4.60 24.49
CA LYS A 292 -4.31 5.24 25.73
C LYS A 292 -5.54 6.08 25.50
N THR A 293 -6.52 5.94 26.37
CA THR A 293 -7.75 6.73 26.37
C THR A 293 -7.67 7.87 27.38
N GLU A 294 -8.41 8.96 27.17
CA GLU A 294 -8.45 10.11 28.08
C GLU A 294 -8.71 9.70 29.55
N ASN A 295 -9.63 8.75 29.76
CA ASN A 295 -10.04 8.27 31.08
C ASN A 295 -9.28 7.02 31.57
N GLY A 296 -8.30 6.52 30.81
CA GLY A 296 -7.50 5.33 31.14
C GLY A 296 -8.25 3.98 31.09
N SER A 297 -9.58 3.98 31.04
CA SER A 297 -10.42 2.77 31.10
C SER A 297 -10.41 1.90 29.84
N GLY A 298 -9.86 2.41 28.73
CA GLY A 298 -9.65 1.70 27.47
C GLY A 298 -8.17 1.59 27.07
N ASP A 299 -7.24 1.75 28.01
CA ASP A 299 -5.81 1.59 27.73
C ASP A 299 -5.50 0.13 27.38
N THR A 300 -5.00 -0.13 26.16
CA THR A 300 -4.63 -1.47 25.71
C THR A 300 -3.27 -1.46 25.02
N THR A 301 -2.64 -2.64 24.97
CA THR A 301 -1.44 -2.85 24.17
C THR A 301 -1.73 -3.90 23.10
N GLU A 302 -1.85 -3.46 21.85
CA GLU A 302 -2.10 -4.35 20.72
C GLU A 302 -0.78 -4.84 20.12
N ARG A 303 -0.69 -6.12 19.76
CA ARG A 303 0.41 -6.67 18.96
C ARG A 303 -0.11 -7.25 17.65
N PHE A 304 0.61 -7.00 16.57
CA PHE A 304 0.28 -7.54 15.26
C PHE A 304 1.49 -8.21 14.60
N GLY A 305 1.20 -9.19 13.76
CA GLY A 305 2.17 -9.83 12.88
C GLY A 305 1.55 -10.09 11.52
N LEU A 306 2.38 -9.99 10.49
CA LEU A 306 2.06 -10.22 9.09
C LEU A 306 3.22 -10.97 8.44
N LEU A 307 2.90 -12.03 7.71
CA LEU A 307 3.77 -12.73 6.79
C LEU A 307 2.99 -12.94 5.49
N GLN A 308 3.48 -12.39 4.40
CA GLN A 308 2.83 -12.47 3.10
C GLN A 308 3.83 -12.93 2.05
N THR A 309 3.56 -14.06 1.39
CA THR A 309 4.36 -14.53 0.26
C THR A 309 3.70 -14.17 -1.06
N TYR A 310 4.53 -13.97 -2.08
CA TYR A 310 4.12 -13.79 -3.46
C TYR A 310 5.00 -14.69 -4.31
N LEU A 311 4.41 -15.64 -5.02
CA LEU A 311 5.10 -16.52 -5.96
C LEU A 311 4.57 -16.21 -7.35
N ARG A 312 5.45 -15.82 -8.28
CA ARG A 312 5.08 -15.50 -9.67
C ARG A 312 5.45 -16.66 -10.61
N PRO A 313 4.60 -17.69 -10.77
CA PRO A 313 4.91 -18.84 -11.62
C PRO A 313 4.96 -18.49 -13.12
N TRP A 314 4.22 -17.46 -13.55
CA TRP A 314 4.29 -16.90 -14.90
C TRP A 314 3.87 -15.41 -14.88
N ARG A 315 4.22 -14.67 -15.94
CA ARG A 315 3.87 -13.24 -16.07
C ARG A 315 2.35 -13.04 -15.97
N GLY A 316 1.94 -12.04 -15.21
CA GLY A 316 0.53 -11.75 -14.92
C GLY A 316 -0.01 -12.43 -13.67
N THR A 317 0.44 -13.64 -13.29
CA THR A 317 -0.16 -14.39 -12.18
C THR A 317 0.75 -14.48 -10.97
N TYR A 318 0.18 -14.26 -9.79
CA TYR A 318 0.84 -14.41 -8.50
C TYR A 318 -0.02 -15.32 -7.61
N PHE A 319 0.59 -16.35 -7.03
CA PHE A 319 0.05 -17.05 -5.88
C PHE A 319 0.46 -16.31 -4.61
N LEU A 320 -0.48 -16.13 -3.69
CA LEU A 320 -0.27 -15.48 -2.40
C LEU A 320 -0.49 -16.50 -1.29
N ALA A 321 0.27 -16.38 -0.20
CA ALA A 321 -0.13 -16.93 1.08
C ALA A 321 0.02 -15.85 2.15
N ASN A 322 -1.03 -15.63 2.91
CA ASN A 322 -1.10 -14.67 4.01
C ASN A 322 -1.15 -15.44 5.33
N ILE A 323 -0.36 -15.02 6.30
CA ILE A 323 -0.48 -15.42 7.71
C ILE A 323 -0.40 -14.15 8.54
N GLU A 324 -1.37 -13.95 9.41
CA GLU A 324 -1.48 -12.79 10.26
C GLU A 324 -1.78 -13.20 11.70
N TYR A 325 -1.19 -12.46 12.62
CA TYR A 325 -1.37 -12.59 14.07
C TYR A 325 -1.88 -11.26 14.63
N PHE A 326 -2.80 -11.33 15.58
CA PHE A 326 -3.26 -10.15 16.31
C PHE A 326 -3.64 -10.49 17.75
N ASN A 327 -2.99 -9.85 18.71
CA ASN A 327 -3.46 -9.78 20.09
C ASN A 327 -3.98 -8.34 20.31
N ARG A 328 -5.24 -8.22 20.75
CA ARG A 328 -5.93 -6.93 20.92
C ARG A 328 -5.58 -6.22 22.22
N ASP A 329 -5.14 -6.98 23.23
CA ASP A 329 -4.64 -6.45 24.48
C ASP A 329 -3.74 -7.49 25.15
N THR A 330 -2.42 -7.22 25.20
CA THR A 330 -1.44 -8.14 25.79
C THR A 330 -1.60 -8.34 27.30
N SER A 331 -2.53 -7.65 27.96
CA SER A 331 -2.97 -8.02 29.32
C SER A 331 -3.83 -9.28 29.35
N GLN A 332 -4.41 -9.67 28.20
CA GLN A 332 -5.21 -10.87 27.99
C GLN A 332 -4.41 -11.91 27.18
N ASP A 333 -4.68 -13.18 27.45
CA ASP A 333 -4.16 -14.32 26.69
C ASP A 333 -4.85 -14.53 25.33
N ASP A 334 -5.85 -13.68 25.00
CA ASP A 334 -6.67 -13.79 23.81
C ASP A 334 -5.93 -13.29 22.55
N TYR A 335 -5.91 -14.11 21.50
CA TYR A 335 -5.32 -13.73 20.21
C TYR A 335 -6.06 -14.33 19.01
N THR A 336 -5.98 -13.66 17.87
CA THR A 336 -6.53 -14.09 16.59
C THR A 336 -5.39 -14.44 15.64
N VAL A 337 -5.52 -15.57 14.94
CA VAL A 337 -4.70 -15.90 13.77
C VAL A 337 -5.61 -15.93 12.55
N ARG A 338 -5.20 -15.25 11.49
CA ARG A 338 -5.84 -15.34 10.17
C ARG A 338 -4.83 -15.87 9.18
N TRP A 339 -5.18 -16.88 8.41
CA TRP A 339 -4.31 -17.41 7.36
C TRP A 339 -5.11 -17.73 6.10
N GLY A 340 -4.46 -17.70 4.94
CA GLY A 340 -5.20 -17.75 3.69
C GLY A 340 -4.36 -17.79 2.41
N PRO A 341 -4.63 -18.72 1.47
CA PRO A 341 -4.10 -18.65 0.12
C PRO A 341 -4.85 -17.60 -0.71
N GLY A 342 -4.18 -17.05 -1.72
CA GLY A 342 -4.80 -16.16 -2.71
C GLY A 342 -4.20 -16.33 -4.10
N VAL A 343 -4.89 -15.78 -5.09
CA VAL A 343 -4.47 -15.70 -6.49
C VAL A 343 -4.74 -14.28 -6.98
N GLN A 344 -3.70 -13.61 -7.49
CA GLN A 344 -3.82 -12.32 -8.17
C GLN A 344 -3.45 -12.53 -9.64
N TYR A 345 -4.32 -12.07 -10.55
CA TYR A 345 -4.10 -12.15 -11.99
C TYR A 345 -4.28 -10.78 -12.65
N PHE A 346 -3.17 -10.27 -13.16
CA PHE A 346 -3.12 -9.13 -14.05
C PHE A 346 -3.41 -9.59 -15.49
N LEU A 347 -4.70 -9.66 -15.84
CA LEU A 347 -5.22 -10.05 -17.17
C LEU A 347 -4.56 -9.31 -18.33
N GLY A 348 -4.20 -8.06 -18.08
CA GLY A 348 -3.40 -7.20 -18.94
C GLY A 348 -2.80 -6.08 -18.10
N GLN A 349 -2.17 -5.11 -18.77
CA GLN A 349 -1.97 -3.80 -18.13
C GLN A 349 -3.37 -3.22 -17.83
N ARG A 350 -3.54 -2.50 -16.71
CA ARG A 350 -4.81 -1.87 -16.25
C ARG A 350 -5.89 -2.77 -15.66
N ILE A 351 -5.75 -4.10 -15.68
CA ILE A 351 -6.81 -5.01 -15.23
C ILE A 351 -6.21 -6.02 -14.25
N GLU A 352 -6.63 -5.93 -13.00
CA GLU A 352 -6.27 -6.85 -11.91
C GLU A 352 -7.54 -7.51 -11.37
N LEU A 353 -7.52 -8.85 -11.32
CA LEU A 353 -8.46 -9.65 -10.54
C LEU A 353 -7.69 -10.30 -9.39
N ARG A 354 -8.26 -10.35 -8.18
CA ARG A 354 -7.68 -11.07 -7.05
C ARG A 354 -8.75 -11.85 -6.30
N LEU A 355 -8.45 -13.09 -5.95
CA LEU A 355 -9.24 -13.94 -5.07
C LEU A 355 -8.38 -14.29 -3.86
N ASP A 356 -8.89 -14.08 -2.65
CA ASP A 356 -8.27 -14.58 -1.41
C ASP A 356 -9.29 -15.41 -0.63
N LEU A 357 -8.81 -16.49 -0.02
CA LEU A 357 -9.55 -17.30 0.94
C LEU A 357 -8.90 -17.11 2.31
N TYR A 358 -9.68 -16.89 3.36
CA TYR A 358 -9.16 -16.75 4.72
C TYR A 358 -9.92 -17.66 5.69
N ASN A 359 -9.16 -18.35 6.53
CA ASN A 359 -9.62 -18.93 7.79
C ASN A 359 -9.14 -18.00 8.92
N THR A 360 -10.07 -17.58 9.79
CA THR A 360 -9.79 -16.77 10.97
C THR A 360 -10.18 -17.57 12.20
N ARG A 361 -9.22 -17.76 13.10
CA ARG A 361 -9.39 -18.48 14.36
C ARG A 361 -8.98 -17.60 15.51
N SER A 362 -9.88 -17.44 16.47
CA SER A 362 -9.60 -16.80 17.75
C SER A 362 -9.31 -17.87 18.80
N PHE A 363 -8.31 -17.60 19.62
CA PHE A 363 -7.87 -18.41 20.75
C PHE A 363 -8.13 -17.58 22.00
N ALA A 364 -8.97 -18.10 22.90
CA ALA A 364 -9.29 -17.48 24.18
C ALA A 364 -9.35 -18.59 25.24
N PRO A 365 -8.69 -18.48 26.42
CA PRO A 365 -8.67 -19.59 27.38
C PRO A 365 -10.02 -19.97 27.97
N LYS A 366 -10.99 -19.04 27.93
CA LYS A 366 -12.30 -19.15 28.61
C LYS A 366 -13.49 -19.33 27.64
N SER A 367 -13.26 -19.31 26.32
CA SER A 367 -14.33 -19.44 25.34
C SER A 367 -13.86 -20.21 24.09
N SER A 368 -14.79 -20.94 23.48
CA SER A 368 -14.55 -21.61 22.20
C SER A 368 -15.39 -20.92 21.13
N THR A 369 -14.73 -20.15 20.27
CA THR A 369 -15.33 -19.58 19.07
C THR A 369 -15.11 -20.52 17.89
N ARG A 370 -16.14 -20.77 17.08
CA ARG A 370 -15.95 -21.47 15.80
C ARG A 370 -15.05 -20.64 14.89
N ASP A 371 -14.19 -21.31 14.15
CA ASP A 371 -13.43 -20.72 13.04
C ASP A 371 -14.37 -20.04 12.04
N SER A 372 -14.05 -18.82 11.62
CA SER A 372 -14.74 -18.14 10.55
C SER A 372 -13.98 -18.29 9.24
N TRP A 373 -14.71 -18.55 8.16
CA TRP A 373 -14.18 -18.59 6.80
C TRP A 373 -14.69 -17.39 6.02
N MET A 374 -13.87 -16.83 5.15
CA MET A 374 -14.30 -15.79 4.22
C MET A 374 -13.56 -15.89 2.88
N TYR A 375 -14.22 -15.48 1.81
CA TYR A 375 -13.55 -15.25 0.53
C TYR A 375 -13.74 -13.81 0.06
N LEU A 376 -12.71 -13.30 -0.62
CA LEU A 376 -12.57 -11.93 -1.06
C LEU A 376 -12.29 -11.92 -2.56
N LEU A 377 -13.17 -11.28 -3.36
CA LEU A 377 -12.98 -11.12 -4.80
C LEU A 377 -12.82 -9.64 -5.11
N GLN A 378 -11.60 -9.22 -5.47
CA GLN A 378 -11.28 -7.85 -5.87
C GLN A 378 -11.21 -7.73 -7.40
N THR A 379 -11.82 -6.68 -7.93
CA THR A 379 -11.57 -6.17 -9.28
C THR A 379 -10.95 -4.79 -9.18
N HIS A 380 -9.81 -4.57 -9.81
CA HIS A 380 -9.12 -3.28 -9.81
C HIS A 380 -8.76 -2.89 -11.25
N LEU A 381 -9.18 -1.67 -11.62
CA LEU A 381 -8.99 -1.05 -12.93
C LEU A 381 -8.26 0.28 -12.75
N TRP A 382 -7.22 0.55 -13.53
CA TRP A 382 -6.53 1.84 -13.53
C TRP A 382 -6.20 2.28 -14.96
N PHE A 383 -6.60 3.49 -15.35
CA PHE A 383 -6.40 4.05 -16.70
C PHE A 383 -5.48 5.25 -16.68
#